data_AF-A0A8C5NJ34-F1
#
_entry.id   AF-A0A8C5NJ34-F1
#
_cell.length_a   1.000
_cell.length_b   1.000
_cell.length_c   1.000
_cell.angle_alpha   90.00
_cell.angle_beta   90.00
_cell.angle_gamma   90.00
#
_symmetry.space_group_name_H-M   'P 1'
#
loop_
_entity.id
_entity.type
_entity.pdbx_description
1 polymer ?
#
loop_
_entity_poly.entity_id
_entity_poly.type
_entity_poly.pdbx_seq_one_letter_code
_entity_poly.pdbx_strand_id
1 'polypeptide(L)'
;MNCQRPLDPSLSAQVFPKSHVLSALKTIFEKNVLGFAGGTMGAVNGMRPDGVPDTSSVQSNEVWVGVVYSLAATMIQEVRREDAAAAAVLTRLCAVGVLMVLFPLVQGMVEEGFRTAEGCYRTVWERLGMAFQTPEAYREKKVYRSLAYMRPLSIWSMQLALERRAGRAQLAQGHSHP
;
A
#
# COMPACT_ATOMS: atom_id res chain seq x y z
N MET A 1 25.67 -11.82 -28.81
CA MET A 1 25.75 -11.96 -27.35
C MET A 1 24.34 -11.93 -26.80
N ASN A 2 23.72 -13.10 -26.66
CA ASN A 2 22.37 -13.24 -26.14
C ASN A 2 22.47 -14.09 -24.87
N CYS A 3 22.44 -13.46 -23.70
CA CYS A 3 22.56 -14.14 -22.41
C CYS A 3 21.19 -14.15 -21.72
N GLN A 4 20.22 -14.83 -22.33
CA GLN A 4 19.01 -15.23 -21.63
C GLN A 4 19.33 -16.52 -20.87
N ARG A 5 19.93 -16.37 -19.69
CA ARG A 5 20.01 -17.47 -18.74
C ARG A 5 18.60 -17.68 -18.15
N PRO A 6 18.01 -18.89 -18.20
CA PRO A 6 16.74 -19.16 -17.54
C PRO A 6 16.88 -18.85 -16.05
N LEU A 7 15.93 -18.11 -15.49
CA LEU A 7 15.83 -17.90 -14.05
C LEU A 7 15.61 -19.26 -13.38
N ASP A 8 16.46 -19.58 -12.41
CA ASP A 8 16.40 -20.81 -11.63
C ASP A 8 15.05 -20.93 -10.89
N PRO A 9 14.25 -21.99 -11.11
CA PRO A 9 12.97 -22.21 -10.43
C PRO A 9 13.11 -22.41 -8.91
N SER A 10 14.32 -22.62 -8.41
CA SER A 10 14.63 -22.78 -6.99
C SER A 10 14.82 -21.44 -6.25
N LEU A 11 14.90 -20.30 -6.96
CA LEU A 11 14.73 -19.01 -6.31
C LEU A 11 13.30 -18.93 -5.80
N SER A 12 13.16 -18.96 -4.47
CA SER A 12 11.94 -18.53 -3.78
C SER A 12 11.39 -17.31 -4.51
N ALA A 13 10.15 -17.38 -5.00
CA ALA A 13 9.49 -16.30 -5.73
C ALA A 13 9.29 -15.00 -4.91
N GLN A 14 9.90 -14.94 -3.72
CA GLN A 14 9.85 -13.86 -2.74
C GLN A 14 11.27 -13.52 -2.31
N VAL A 15 11.57 -12.22 -2.26
CA VAL A 15 12.84 -11.69 -1.76
C VAL A 15 12.93 -11.79 -0.22
N PHE A 16 11.80 -11.69 0.47
CA PHE A 16 11.66 -11.82 1.92
C PHE A 16 10.44 -12.66 2.29
N PRO A 17 10.40 -13.28 3.49
CA PRO A 17 9.20 -13.98 3.96
C PRO A 17 7.97 -13.07 3.94
N LYS A 18 6.84 -13.55 3.41
CA LYS A 18 5.58 -12.78 3.36
C LYS A 18 5.16 -12.21 4.71
N SER A 19 5.35 -12.97 5.79
CA SER A 19 5.01 -12.53 7.14
C SER A 19 5.77 -11.26 7.53
N HIS A 20 7.05 -11.15 7.15
CA HIS A 20 7.87 -9.97 7.42
C HIS A 20 7.42 -8.78 6.57
N VAL A 21 7.12 -9.01 5.29
CA VAL A 21 6.60 -7.96 4.40
C VAL A 21 5.28 -7.40 4.93
N LEU A 22 4.33 -8.26 5.29
CA LEU A 22 3.04 -7.86 5.86
C LEU A 22 3.20 -7.14 7.19
N SER A 23 4.07 -7.63 8.07
CA SER A 23 4.36 -6.96 9.34
C SER A 23 4.92 -5.55 9.10
N ALA A 24 5.87 -5.41 8.18
CA ALA A 24 6.46 -4.12 7.85
C ALA A 24 5.43 -3.15 7.27
N LEU A 25 4.60 -3.58 6.31
CA LEU A 25 3.57 -2.74 5.73
C LEU A 25 2.54 -2.29 6.76
N LYS A 26 2.12 -3.17 7.68
CA LYS A 26 1.21 -2.82 8.78
C LYS A 26 1.84 -1.78 9.70
N THR A 27 3.10 -1.99 10.10
CA THR A 27 3.83 -1.01 10.92
C THR A 27 3.95 0.34 10.21
N ILE A 28 4.25 0.36 8.91
CA ILE A 28 4.31 1.60 8.12
C ILE A 28 2.94 2.30 8.09
N PHE A 29 1.84 1.55 7.90
CA PHE A 29 0.50 2.14 7.93
C PHE A 29 0.17 2.73 9.30
N GLU A 30 0.39 1.97 10.37
CA GLU A 30 0.09 2.41 11.73
C GLU A 30 0.94 3.62 12.16
N LYS A 31 2.25 3.59 11.85
CA LYS A 31 3.20 4.61 12.30
C LYS A 31 3.29 5.78 11.33
N ASN A 32 3.65 5.53 10.08
CA ASN A 32 3.97 6.58 9.11
C ASN A 32 2.73 7.20 8.47
N VAL A 33 1.60 6.48 8.41
CA VAL A 33 0.34 7.00 7.87
C VAL A 33 -0.55 7.49 9.02
N LEU A 34 -1.12 6.59 9.83
CA LEU A 34 -2.05 6.98 10.88
C LEU A 34 -1.43 7.90 11.93
N GLY A 35 -0.17 7.62 12.32
CA GLY A 35 0.58 8.46 13.26
C GLY A 35 0.97 9.84 12.71
N PHE A 36 0.83 10.09 11.40
CA PHE A 36 1.17 11.37 10.78
C PHE A 36 -0.09 12.12 10.33
N ALA A 37 -0.35 13.30 10.92
CA ALA A 37 -1.51 14.14 10.60
C ALA A 37 -2.84 13.36 10.58
N GLY A 38 -2.99 12.39 11.50
CA GLY A 38 -4.15 11.52 11.63
C GLY A 38 -4.44 10.65 10.40
N GLY A 39 -3.44 10.32 9.58
CA GLY A 39 -3.62 9.56 8.33
C GLY A 39 -4.11 10.38 7.14
N THR A 40 -4.26 11.69 7.30
CA THR A 40 -4.90 12.52 6.26
C THR A 40 -3.93 13.16 5.27
N MET A 41 -2.64 12.85 5.37
CA MET A 41 -1.58 13.46 4.56
C MET A 41 -0.68 12.44 3.84
N GLY A 42 -1.04 11.17 3.78
CA GLY A 42 -0.17 10.12 3.24
C GLY A 42 0.87 9.64 4.25
N ALA A 43 1.96 9.03 3.76
CA ALA A 43 3.00 8.44 4.61
C ALA A 43 4.22 9.37 4.77
N VAL A 44 4.56 9.76 5.99
CA VAL A 44 5.83 10.46 6.26
C VAL A 44 7.00 9.49 6.13
N ASN A 45 8.12 9.95 5.59
CA ASN A 45 9.27 9.08 5.30
C ASN A 45 9.86 8.44 6.56
N GLY A 46 10.03 9.22 7.63
CA GLY A 46 10.64 8.79 8.87
C GLY A 46 9.69 8.94 10.05
N MET A 47 9.50 7.85 10.78
CA MET A 47 8.72 7.82 12.02
C MET A 47 9.52 7.05 13.07
N ARG A 48 9.65 7.64 14.27
CA ARG A 48 10.33 7.00 15.40
C ARG A 48 9.43 5.93 16.04
N PRO A 49 9.98 4.97 16.80
CA PRO A 49 9.18 3.94 17.48
C PRO A 49 8.12 4.51 18.43
N ASP A 50 8.43 5.65 19.06
CA ASP A 50 7.54 6.42 19.94
C ASP A 50 6.38 7.12 19.20
N GLY A 51 6.35 7.09 17.87
CA GLY A 51 5.30 7.70 17.05
C GLY A 51 5.52 9.18 16.73
N VAL A 52 6.70 9.73 17.04
CA VAL A 52 7.09 11.10 16.67
C VAL A 52 7.77 11.10 15.30
N PRO A 53 7.40 12.00 14.36
CA PRO A 53 8.08 12.13 13.07
C PRO A 53 9.59 12.34 13.25
N ASP A 54 10.38 11.64 12.46
CA ASP A 54 11.83 11.77 12.51
C ASP A 54 12.29 13.10 11.89
N THR A 55 12.98 13.91 12.68
CA THR A 55 13.52 15.22 12.30
C THR A 55 15.03 15.23 12.13
N SER A 56 15.68 14.07 12.14
CA SER A 56 17.14 13.94 11.94
C SER A 56 17.60 14.42 10.57
N SER A 57 16.72 14.41 9.57
CA SER A 57 16.95 14.98 8.25
C SER A 57 15.71 15.70 7.74
N VAL A 58 15.92 16.62 6.79
CA VAL A 58 14.82 17.30 6.08
C VAL A 58 13.92 16.28 5.40
N GLN A 59 14.51 15.26 4.78
CA GLN A 59 13.82 14.22 4.02
C GLN A 59 13.03 13.28 4.93
N SER A 60 13.51 12.98 6.14
CA SER A 60 12.80 12.13 7.11
C SER A 60 11.43 12.71 7.48
N ASN A 61 11.35 14.03 7.58
CA ASN A 61 10.11 14.74 7.93
C ASN A 61 9.27 15.15 6.69
N GLU A 62 9.57 14.61 5.51
CA GLU A 62 8.80 14.84 4.29
C GLU A 62 7.85 13.66 4.02
N VAL A 63 6.73 13.95 3.35
CA VAL A 63 5.94 12.98 2.62
C VAL A 63 6.34 13.06 1.16
N TRP A 64 6.80 11.97 0.56
CA TRP A 64 7.14 11.91 -0.86
C TRP A 64 5.98 11.34 -1.66
N VAL A 65 5.37 12.17 -2.52
CA VAL A 65 4.12 11.83 -3.23
C VAL A 65 4.24 10.52 -4.00
N GLY A 66 5.34 10.35 -4.74
CA GLY A 66 5.55 9.11 -5.50
C GLY A 66 5.79 7.88 -4.63
N VAL A 67 6.45 8.03 -3.49
CA VAL A 67 6.66 6.92 -2.55
C VAL A 67 5.34 6.48 -1.94
N VAL A 68 4.45 7.43 -1.61
CA VAL A 68 3.12 7.13 -1.08
C VAL A 68 2.30 6.29 -2.07
N TYR A 69 2.27 6.66 -3.35
CA TYR A 69 1.52 5.89 -4.34
C TYR A 69 2.13 4.50 -4.61
N SER A 70 3.45 4.38 -4.63
CA SER A 70 4.11 3.07 -4.73
C SER A 70 3.85 2.20 -3.49
N LEU A 71 3.84 2.78 -2.29
CA LEU A 71 3.50 2.10 -1.04
C LEU A 71 2.05 1.61 -1.07
N ALA A 72 1.11 2.47 -1.47
CA ALA A 72 -0.30 2.11 -1.64
C ALA A 72 -0.48 0.95 -2.63
N ALA A 73 0.20 1.01 -3.78
CA ALA A 73 0.18 -0.08 -4.75
C ALA A 73 0.74 -1.39 -4.18
N THR A 74 1.75 -1.32 -3.31
CA THR A 74 2.33 -2.49 -2.65
C THR A 74 1.35 -3.09 -1.65
N MET A 75 0.71 -2.26 -0.82
CA MET A 75 -0.35 -2.69 0.11
C MET A 75 -1.49 -3.39 -0.62
N ILE A 76 -1.94 -2.84 -1.75
CA ILE A 76 -3.00 -3.46 -2.59
C ILE A 76 -2.54 -4.81 -3.18
N GLN A 77 -1.26 -4.96 -3.55
CA GLN A 77 -0.72 -6.19 -4.13
C GLN A 77 -0.61 -7.33 -3.11
N GLU A 78 -0.28 -7.05 -1.86
CA GLU A 78 0.09 -8.04 -0.83
C GLU A 78 -1.11 -8.77 -0.17
N VAL A 79 -2.19 -9.04 -0.91
CA VAL A 79 -3.33 -9.81 -0.38
C VAL A 79 -3.04 -11.31 -0.36
N ARG A 80 -3.36 -11.95 0.77
CA ARG A 80 -2.99 -13.35 1.05
C ARG A 80 -3.69 -14.29 0.07
N ARG A 81 -2.90 -15.21 -0.52
CA ARG A 81 -3.37 -16.33 -1.36
C ARG A 81 -4.17 -17.36 -0.56
N GLU A 82 -3.95 -17.44 0.75
CA GLU A 82 -4.56 -18.45 1.63
C GLU A 82 -5.96 -18.03 2.11
N ASP A 83 -6.26 -16.74 2.11
CA ASP A 83 -7.52 -16.21 2.63
C ASP A 83 -8.70 -16.39 1.67
N ALA A 84 -8.49 -16.68 0.39
CA ALA A 84 -9.61 -16.97 -0.52
C ALA A 84 -10.26 -18.33 -0.21
N ALA A 85 -9.45 -19.34 0.13
CA ALA A 85 -9.94 -20.65 0.53
C ALA A 85 -10.51 -20.64 1.96
N ALA A 86 -9.86 -19.92 2.89
CA ALA A 86 -10.36 -19.74 4.25
C ALA A 86 -11.63 -18.87 4.30
N ALA A 87 -11.76 -17.84 3.46
CA ALA A 87 -12.96 -17.01 3.36
C ALA A 87 -14.17 -17.80 2.83
N ALA A 88 -13.98 -18.76 1.93
CA ALA A 88 -15.08 -19.64 1.47
C ALA A 88 -15.61 -20.55 2.59
N VAL A 89 -14.73 -21.01 3.50
CA VAL A 89 -15.11 -21.82 4.67
C VAL A 89 -15.68 -20.92 5.79
N LEU A 90 -15.12 -19.74 6.04
CA LEU A 90 -15.64 -18.79 7.02
C LEU A 90 -16.96 -18.13 6.60
N THR A 91 -17.23 -17.90 5.31
CA THR A 91 -18.53 -17.37 4.87
C THR A 91 -19.67 -18.34 5.19
N ARG A 92 -19.39 -19.66 5.19
CA ARG A 92 -20.34 -20.69 5.64
C ARG A 92 -20.53 -20.70 7.18
N LEU A 93 -19.55 -20.24 7.94
CA LEU A 93 -19.62 -20.13 9.41
C LEU A 93 -20.19 -18.77 9.89
N CYS A 94 -20.03 -17.70 9.11
CA CYS A 94 -20.65 -16.39 9.38
C CYS A 94 -22.19 -16.44 9.31
N ALA A 95 -22.76 -17.39 8.57
CA ALA A 95 -24.20 -17.66 8.58
C ALA A 95 -24.72 -18.15 9.94
N VAL A 96 -23.84 -18.48 10.89
CA VAL A 96 -24.19 -19.07 12.21
C VAL A 96 -23.91 -18.12 13.39
N GLY A 97 -23.59 -16.84 13.14
CA GLY A 97 -23.74 -15.78 14.14
C GLY A 97 -22.73 -15.71 15.29
N VAL A 98 -21.60 -16.41 15.24
CA VAL A 98 -20.60 -16.41 16.33
C VAL A 98 -19.18 -16.15 15.80
N LEU A 99 -18.86 -14.94 15.30
CA LEU A 99 -17.47 -14.42 15.26
C LEU A 99 -17.31 -12.96 14.77
N MET A 100 -17.95 -11.96 15.39
CA MET A 100 -17.73 -10.55 14.98
C MET A 100 -16.38 -9.94 15.40
N VAL A 101 -15.51 -10.67 16.10
CA VAL A 101 -14.29 -10.08 16.71
C VAL A 101 -12.98 -10.52 16.03
N LEU A 102 -13.01 -11.52 15.15
CA LEU A 102 -11.78 -12.06 14.50
C LEU A 102 -11.64 -11.70 13.01
N PHE A 103 -12.70 -11.19 12.38
CA PHE A 103 -12.75 -10.87 10.95
C PHE A 103 -11.76 -9.77 10.51
N PRO A 104 -11.46 -8.71 11.31
CA PRO A 104 -10.53 -7.66 10.88
C PRO A 104 -9.05 -8.08 10.80
N LEU A 105 -8.66 -9.22 11.38
CA LEU A 105 -7.24 -9.62 11.47
C LEU A 105 -6.70 -10.28 10.19
N VAL A 106 -7.58 -10.58 9.22
CA VAL A 106 -7.28 -11.42 8.04
C VAL A 106 -7.75 -10.76 6.73
N GLN A 107 -7.96 -9.44 6.70
CA GLN A 107 -8.33 -8.74 5.47
C GLN A 107 -7.09 -8.08 4.86
N GLY A 108 -6.83 -8.35 3.58
CA GLY A 108 -5.65 -7.82 2.88
C GLY A 108 -5.59 -6.29 2.88
N MET A 109 -4.41 -5.73 2.64
CA MET A 109 -4.11 -4.31 2.89
C MET A 109 -4.66 -3.33 1.83
N VAL A 110 -5.80 -3.67 1.22
CA VAL A 110 -6.38 -2.88 0.12
C VAL A 110 -6.91 -1.54 0.66
N GLU A 111 -7.63 -1.57 1.78
CA GLU A 111 -8.20 -0.35 2.38
C GLU A 111 -7.08 0.58 2.86
N GLU A 112 -6.05 0.02 3.50
CA GLU A 112 -4.86 0.74 3.96
C GLU A 112 -4.14 1.39 2.78
N GLY A 113 -4.02 0.68 1.65
CA GLY A 113 -3.46 1.23 0.42
C GLY A 113 -4.25 2.44 -0.09
N PHE A 114 -5.57 2.32 -0.19
CA PHE A 114 -6.42 3.44 -0.63
C PHE A 114 -6.41 4.61 0.34
N ARG A 115 -6.51 4.37 1.66
CA ARG A 115 -6.42 5.42 2.69
C ARG A 115 -5.09 6.18 2.63
N THR A 116 -3.99 5.44 2.45
CA THR A 116 -2.64 6.01 2.31
C THR A 116 -2.56 6.93 1.09
N ALA A 117 -3.07 6.49 -0.06
CA ALA A 117 -3.11 7.29 -1.28
C ALA A 117 -4.06 8.49 -1.18
N GLU A 118 -5.24 8.31 -0.57
CA GLU A 118 -6.26 9.35 -0.40
C GLU A 118 -5.73 10.54 0.40
N GLY A 119 -5.04 10.29 1.51
CA GLY A 119 -4.44 11.37 2.31
C GLY A 119 -3.46 12.22 1.49
N CYS A 120 -2.68 11.59 0.61
CA CYS A 120 -1.79 12.30 -0.30
C CYS A 120 -2.54 13.05 -1.39
N TYR A 121 -3.52 12.42 -2.03
CA TYR A 121 -4.37 13.05 -3.05
C TYR A 121 -5.06 14.30 -2.52
N ARG A 122 -5.78 14.19 -1.40
CA ARG A 122 -6.49 15.33 -0.80
C ARG A 122 -5.53 16.44 -0.41
N THR A 123 -4.35 16.10 0.09
CA THR A 123 -3.33 17.10 0.44
C THR A 123 -2.86 17.87 -0.78
N VAL A 124 -2.45 17.19 -1.86
CA VAL A 124 -1.95 17.84 -3.07
C VAL A 124 -3.06 18.60 -3.79
N TRP A 125 -4.21 17.97 -3.98
CA TRP A 125 -5.29 18.48 -4.83
C TRP A 125 -6.15 19.51 -4.10
N GLU A 126 -6.69 19.16 -2.94
CA GLU A 126 -7.69 19.96 -2.23
C GLU A 126 -7.05 21.02 -1.33
N ARG A 127 -5.98 20.65 -0.60
CA ARG A 127 -5.39 21.53 0.43
C ARG A 127 -4.30 22.46 -0.11
N LEU A 128 -3.48 21.96 -1.06
CA LEU A 128 -2.37 22.71 -1.65
C LEU A 128 -2.71 23.32 -3.01
N GLY A 129 -3.74 22.83 -3.72
CA GLY A 129 -4.14 23.35 -5.03
C GLY A 129 -3.14 23.04 -6.15
N MET A 130 -2.39 21.95 -6.04
CA MET A 130 -1.25 21.63 -6.92
C MET A 130 -1.54 20.55 -7.96
N ALA A 131 -2.80 20.41 -8.37
CA ALA A 131 -3.30 19.42 -9.32
C ALA A 131 -2.41 19.21 -10.57
N PHE A 132 -1.89 20.29 -11.15
CA PHE A 132 -1.08 20.26 -12.38
C PHE A 132 0.42 20.52 -12.13
N GLN A 133 0.84 20.60 -10.87
CA GLN A 133 2.20 20.92 -10.47
C GLN A 133 2.65 20.07 -9.28
N THR A 134 2.14 18.85 -9.17
CA THR A 134 2.35 17.94 -8.05
C THR A 134 3.83 17.90 -7.63
N PRO A 135 4.15 18.18 -6.35
CA PRO A 135 5.51 18.22 -5.88
C PRO A 135 6.12 16.82 -5.72
N GLU A 136 7.45 16.77 -5.61
CA GLU A 136 8.16 15.61 -5.06
C GLU A 136 7.71 15.34 -3.62
N ALA A 137 7.71 16.39 -2.80
CA ALA A 137 7.56 16.27 -1.37
C ALA A 137 6.80 17.43 -0.73
N TYR A 138 6.17 17.17 0.41
CA TYR A 138 5.60 18.19 1.29
C TYR A 138 5.72 17.83 2.78
N ARG A 139 5.45 18.82 3.64
CA ARG A 139 5.43 18.72 5.10
C ARG A 139 4.13 19.31 5.65
N GLU A 140 3.83 19.06 6.93
CA GLU A 140 2.59 19.52 7.58
C GLU A 140 2.37 21.05 7.47
N LYS A 141 3.44 21.84 7.57
CA LYS A 141 3.37 23.32 7.57
C LYS A 141 3.30 23.96 6.17
N LYS A 142 2.64 23.32 5.20
CA LYS A 142 2.53 23.78 3.79
C LYS A 142 3.87 24.09 3.11
N VAL A 143 4.93 23.40 3.52
CA VAL A 143 6.23 23.49 2.87
C VAL A 143 6.34 22.35 1.87
N TYR A 144 6.69 22.66 0.62
CA TYR A 144 6.82 21.69 -0.47
C TYR A 144 8.12 21.90 -1.23
N ARG A 145 8.52 20.88 -2.00
CA ARG A 145 9.78 20.88 -2.75
C ARG A 145 9.59 20.25 -4.12
N SER A 146 10.25 20.83 -5.13
CA SER A 146 10.32 20.35 -6.52
C SER A 146 8.93 20.13 -7.13
N LEU A 147 8.28 21.20 -7.57
CA LEU A 147 6.99 21.15 -8.27
C LEU A 147 7.09 20.45 -9.63
N ALA A 148 5.94 20.01 -10.15
CA ALA A 148 5.80 19.34 -11.45
C ALA A 148 6.77 18.15 -11.60
N TYR A 149 6.84 17.32 -10.56
CA TYR A 149 7.82 16.25 -10.48
C TYR A 149 7.32 14.94 -11.11
N MET A 150 8.26 14.08 -11.51
CA MET A 150 7.94 12.85 -12.24
C MET A 150 7.49 11.69 -11.33
N ARG A 151 8.02 11.59 -10.10
CA ARG A 151 7.71 10.45 -9.19
C ARG A 151 6.22 10.24 -8.88
N PRO A 152 5.36 11.27 -8.77
CA PRO A 152 3.92 11.11 -8.62
C PRO A 152 3.23 10.24 -9.69
N LEU A 153 3.84 10.06 -10.87
CA LEU A 153 3.32 9.15 -11.92
C LEU A 153 3.25 7.69 -11.46
N SER A 154 3.93 7.33 -10.36
CA SER A 154 3.82 6.02 -9.71
C SER A 154 2.40 5.63 -9.27
N ILE A 155 1.43 6.56 -9.24
CA ILE A 155 0.00 6.28 -9.04
C ILE A 155 -0.53 5.18 -9.99
N TRP A 156 -0.01 5.09 -11.21
CA TRP A 156 -0.36 4.04 -12.17
C TRP A 156 0.03 2.63 -11.70
N SER A 157 0.95 2.50 -10.74
CA SER A 157 1.27 1.22 -10.10
C SER A 157 0.08 0.68 -9.30
N MET A 158 -0.78 1.56 -8.76
CA MET A 158 -2.01 1.16 -8.09
C MET A 158 -3.01 0.56 -9.08
N GLN A 159 -3.14 1.17 -10.26
CA GLN A 159 -3.97 0.63 -11.34
C GLN A 159 -3.50 -0.77 -11.75
N LEU A 160 -2.18 -0.93 -11.99
CA LEU A 160 -1.59 -2.23 -12.30
C LEU A 160 -1.82 -3.27 -11.17
N ALA A 161 -1.74 -2.84 -9.91
CA ALA A 161 -2.04 -3.69 -8.76
C ALA A 161 -3.49 -4.19 -8.77
N LEU A 162 -4.45 -3.31 -9.09
CA LEU A 162 -5.87 -3.65 -9.19
C LEU A 162 -6.15 -4.58 -10.37
N GLU A 163 -5.57 -4.32 -11.54
CA GLU A 163 -5.72 -5.17 -12.73
C GLU A 163 -5.17 -6.57 -12.49
N ARG A 164 -3.99 -6.68 -11.88
CA ARG A 164 -3.41 -7.98 -11.49
C ARG A 164 -4.30 -8.72 -10.51
N ARG A 165 -4.99 -8.03 -9.60
CA ARG A 165 -5.98 -8.65 -8.71
C ARG A 165 -7.19 -9.14 -9.49
N ALA A 166 -7.75 -8.31 -10.38
CA ALA A 166 -8.92 -8.63 -11.18
C ALA A 166 -8.67 -9.85 -12.09
N GLY A 167 -7.54 -9.86 -12.82
CA GLY A 167 -7.16 -10.99 -13.67
C GLY A 167 -6.95 -12.30 -12.87
N ARG A 168 -6.40 -12.22 -11.66
CA ARG A 168 -6.30 -13.38 -10.75
C ARG A 168 -7.68 -13.89 -10.30
N ALA A 169 -8.63 -13.00 -10.04
CA ALA A 169 -9.99 -13.38 -9.65
C ALA A 169 -10.74 -14.07 -10.79
N GLN A 170 -10.58 -13.59 -12.03
CA GLN A 170 -11.18 -14.21 -13.23
C GLN A 170 -10.63 -15.62 -13.49
N LEU A 171 -9.31 -15.80 -13.37
CA LEU A 171 -8.68 -17.12 -13.51
C LEU A 171 -9.18 -18.13 -12.45
N ALA A 172 -9.44 -17.67 -11.23
CA ALA A 172 -9.98 -18.53 -10.16
C ALA A 172 -11.44 -18.96 -10.42
N GLN A 173 -12.23 -18.14 -11.13
CA GLN A 173 -13.62 -18.45 -11.48
C GLN A 173 -13.76 -19.30 -12.75
N GLY A 174 -12.77 -19.29 -13.65
CA GLY A 174 -12.78 -20.07 -14.89
C GLY A 174 -12.51 -21.58 -14.73
N HIS A 175 -12.10 -22.04 -13.54
CA HIS A 175 -11.80 -23.46 -13.26
C HIS A 175 -12.97 -24.21 -12.58
N SER A 176 -14.18 -23.63 -12.56
CA SER A 176 -15.36 -24.20 -11.88
C SER A 176 -16.52 -24.55 -12.82
N HIS A 177 -16.24 -25.03 -14.04
CA HIS A 177 -17.24 -25.72 -14.86
C HIS A 177 -16.73 -27.11 -15.28
N PRO A 178 -17.61 -28.14 -15.26
CA PRO A 178 -17.27 -29.55 -15.40
C PRO A 178 -16.79 -29.94 -16.79
#